data_AF-A0A9D5W484-F1
#
_entry.id   AF-A0A9D5W484-F1
#
_cell.length_a   1.000
_cell.length_b   1.000
_cell.length_c   1.000
_cell.angle_alpha   90.00
_cell.angle_beta   90.00
_cell.angle_gamma   90.00
#
_symmetry.space_group_name_H-M   'P 1'
#
loop_
_entity.id
_entity.type
_entity.pdbx_description
1 polymer ?
#
loop_
_entity_poly.entity_id
_entity_poly.type
_entity_poly.pdbx_seq_one_letter_code
_entity_poly.pdbx_strand_id
1 'polypeptide(L)'
;MFMTKNVLKNLFSKSATRLYPAEVRAPFKGFRGMLENAIDVCIFCKKCQLACPSQCLKVDLKARTWECDPFACVYCGVCVDVCPVASLSMRDAYRPVTGEREMIFMQGAPKAVKEKKEKKEKDEA
;
A
#
# COMPACT_ATOMS: atom_id res chain seq x y z
N MET A 1 -5.34 45.35 -22.73
CA MET A 1 -4.14 44.59 -23.17
C MET A 1 -4.54 43.13 -23.23
N PHE A 2 -5.06 42.71 -24.38
CA PHE A 2 -5.68 41.39 -24.56
C PHE A 2 -4.62 40.31 -24.76
N MET A 3 -4.87 39.11 -24.24
CA MET A 3 -4.02 37.90 -24.30
C MET A 3 -3.77 37.36 -25.74
N THR A 4 -3.94 38.18 -26.78
CA THR A 4 -3.94 37.80 -28.19
C THR A 4 -2.64 37.12 -28.63
N LYS A 5 -1.48 37.56 -28.10
CA LYS A 5 -0.19 36.91 -28.39
C LYS A 5 -0.12 35.46 -27.89
N ASN A 6 -0.66 35.19 -26.69
CA ASN A 6 -0.69 33.84 -26.12
C ASN A 6 -1.72 32.96 -26.83
N VAL A 7 -2.86 33.52 -27.23
CA VAL A 7 -3.89 32.82 -28.01
C VAL A 7 -3.33 32.36 -29.35
N LEU A 8 -2.65 33.25 -30.10
CA LEU A 8 -2.02 32.90 -31.37
C LEU A 8 -0.91 31.85 -31.17
N LYS A 9 -0.06 32.00 -30.14
CA LYS A 9 1.00 31.02 -29.85
C LYS A 9 0.44 29.63 -29.53
N ASN A 10 -0.64 29.55 -28.74
CA ASN A 10 -1.24 28.28 -28.35
C ASN A 10 -1.96 27.59 -29.52
N LEU A 11 -2.58 28.36 -30.43
CA LEU A 11 -3.27 27.82 -31.61
C LEU A 11 -2.33 27.04 -32.54
N PHE A 12 -1.08 27.47 -32.67
CA PHE A 12 -0.08 26.81 -33.51
C PHE A 12 0.84 25.83 -32.76
N SER A 13 0.65 25.67 -31.44
CA SER A 13 1.41 24.72 -30.64
C SER A 13 0.70 23.38 -30.52
N LYS A 14 1.47 22.29 -30.30
CA LYS A 14 0.87 20.98 -30.01
C LYS A 14 0.10 21.01 -28.68
N SER A 15 -0.96 20.23 -28.59
CA SER A 15 -1.75 20.09 -27.36
C SER A 15 -0.90 19.50 -26.23
N ALA A 16 -1.10 20.01 -25.01
CA ALA A 16 -0.49 19.44 -23.80
C ALA A 16 -1.17 18.13 -23.34
N THR A 17 -2.31 17.78 -23.93
CA THR A 17 -3.10 16.58 -23.61
C THR A 17 -2.44 15.31 -24.17
N ARG A 18 -2.65 14.21 -23.47
CA ARG A 18 -2.28 12.85 -23.91
C ARG A 18 -3.55 12.08 -24.22
N LEU A 19 -3.47 11.14 -25.17
CA LEU A 19 -4.62 10.31 -25.56
C LEU A 19 -4.76 9.12 -24.61
N TYR A 20 -5.37 9.31 -23.43
CA TYR A 20 -5.75 8.20 -22.58
C TYR A 20 -6.91 7.42 -23.22
N PRO A 21 -6.91 6.07 -23.27
CA PRO A 21 -5.97 5.13 -22.63
C PRO A 21 -4.78 4.67 -23.50
N ALA A 22 -4.66 5.14 -24.75
CA ALA A 22 -3.60 4.74 -25.67
C ALA A 22 -2.19 5.17 -25.22
N GLU A 23 -2.07 6.35 -24.62
CA GLU A 23 -0.82 6.88 -24.07
C GLU A 23 -0.98 7.23 -22.58
N VAL A 24 -0.49 6.34 -21.71
CA VAL A 24 -0.53 6.51 -20.26
C VAL A 24 0.76 7.17 -19.76
N ARG A 25 0.64 8.06 -18.79
CA ARG A 25 1.82 8.66 -18.14
C ARG A 25 2.57 7.62 -17.31
N ALA A 26 3.86 7.46 -17.60
CA ALA A 26 4.76 6.68 -16.76
C ALA A 26 4.83 7.25 -15.33
N PRO A 27 4.82 6.40 -14.28
CA PRO A 27 5.06 6.80 -12.91
C PRO A 27 6.42 7.50 -12.75
N PHE A 28 6.52 8.39 -11.75
CA PHE A 28 7.78 9.02 -11.38
C PHE A 28 8.44 8.28 -10.20
N LYS A 29 9.72 8.55 -9.93
CA LYS A 29 10.44 7.91 -8.82
C LYS A 29 9.78 8.22 -7.47
N GLY A 30 9.47 7.18 -6.69
CA GLY A 30 8.78 7.32 -5.40
C GLY A 30 7.28 7.59 -5.54
N PHE A 31 6.68 7.16 -6.66
CA PHE A 31 5.25 7.23 -6.87
C PHE A 31 4.52 6.42 -5.80
N ARG A 32 3.51 7.03 -5.18
CA ARG A 32 2.71 6.42 -4.12
C ARG A 32 1.44 5.82 -4.71
N GLY A 33 1.58 4.67 -5.36
CA GLY A 33 0.47 3.92 -5.93
C GLY A 33 -0.11 2.89 -4.97
N MET A 34 -0.43 1.72 -5.48
CA MET A 34 -1.06 0.65 -4.71
C MET A 34 -0.20 0.18 -3.52
N LEU A 35 -0.80 0.10 -2.33
CA LEU A 35 -0.15 -0.44 -1.13
C LEU A 35 -0.12 -1.97 -1.19
N GLU A 36 1.06 -2.56 -0.99
CA GLU A 36 1.27 -4.00 -0.89
C GLU A 36 2.02 -4.38 0.37
N ASN A 37 1.81 -5.62 0.83
CA ASN A 37 2.50 -6.19 1.97
C ASN A 37 3.11 -7.54 1.60
N ALA A 38 4.42 -7.67 1.81
CA ALA A 38 5.13 -8.95 1.82
C ALA A 38 4.83 -9.68 3.13
N ILE A 39 3.80 -10.53 3.08
CA ILE A 39 3.21 -11.17 4.28
C ILE A 39 4.12 -12.24 4.89
N ASP A 40 5.00 -12.81 4.08
CA ASP A 40 6.09 -13.69 4.47
C ASP A 40 7.10 -12.98 5.41
N VAL A 41 7.41 -11.71 5.13
CA VAL A 41 8.31 -10.88 5.94
C VAL A 41 7.58 -10.22 7.12
N CYS A 42 6.27 -10.00 6.99
CA CYS A 42 5.46 -9.32 7.99
C CYS A 42 5.48 -10.04 9.35
N ILE A 43 5.86 -9.29 10.40
CA ILE A 43 5.86 -9.78 11.80
C ILE A 43 4.58 -9.43 12.57
N PHE A 44 3.58 -8.82 11.92
CA PHE A 44 2.29 -8.43 12.51
C PHE A 44 2.40 -7.55 13.77
N CYS A 45 3.41 -6.67 13.83
CA CYS A 45 3.69 -5.80 14.97
C CYS A 45 2.71 -4.63 15.19
N LYS A 46 1.73 -4.44 14.29
CA LYS A 46 0.68 -3.40 14.33
C LYS A 46 1.15 -1.94 14.24
N LYS A 47 2.45 -1.65 14.07
CA LYS A 47 2.96 -0.27 13.91
C LYS A 47 2.33 0.48 12.74
N CYS A 48 2.16 -0.20 11.60
CA CYS A 48 1.52 0.38 10.42
C CYS A 48 0.05 0.77 10.66
N GLN A 49 -0.68 -0.03 11.45
CA GLN A 49 -2.05 0.28 11.86
C GLN A 49 -2.09 1.51 12.77
N LEU A 50 -1.21 1.59 13.77
CA LEU A 50 -1.16 2.71 14.71
C LEU A 50 -0.76 4.03 14.04
N ALA A 51 0.14 3.98 13.05
CA ALA A 51 0.60 5.16 12.34
C ALA A 51 -0.34 5.61 11.20
N CYS A 52 -1.34 4.81 10.85
CA CYS A 52 -2.23 5.11 9.73
C CYS A 52 -3.18 6.27 10.08
N PRO A 53 -3.11 7.42 9.37
CA PRO A 53 -3.96 8.57 9.70
C PRO A 53 -5.45 8.32 9.43
N SER A 54 -5.77 7.50 8.43
CA SER A 54 -7.14 7.14 8.08
C SER A 54 -7.62 5.82 8.71
N GLN A 55 -6.78 5.19 9.53
CA GLN A 55 -7.09 3.92 10.22
C GLN A 55 -7.57 2.81 9.27
N CYS A 56 -7.10 2.80 8.03
CA CYS A 56 -7.54 1.83 7.01
C CYS A 56 -6.91 0.44 7.13
N LEU A 57 -6.04 0.23 8.12
CA LEU A 57 -5.31 -1.02 8.33
C LEU A 57 -5.77 -1.70 9.61
N LYS A 58 -5.96 -3.01 9.56
CA LYS A 58 -6.25 -3.85 10.72
C LYS A 58 -5.31 -5.04 10.74
N VAL A 59 -4.59 -5.20 11.85
CA VAL A 59 -3.54 -6.20 12.00
C VAL A 59 -3.80 -7.03 13.25
N ASP A 60 -3.92 -8.34 13.09
CA ASP A 60 -4.02 -9.28 14.18
C ASP A 60 -2.74 -10.11 14.30
N LEU A 61 -2.11 -10.06 15.48
CA LEU A 61 -0.88 -10.80 15.77
C LEU A 61 -1.15 -12.29 16.03
N LYS A 62 -2.29 -12.63 16.65
CA LYS A 62 -2.64 -14.01 17.00
C LYS A 62 -3.14 -14.77 15.78
N ALA A 63 -4.04 -14.15 15.02
CA ALA A 63 -4.56 -14.72 13.78
C ALA A 63 -3.58 -14.58 12.60
N ARG A 64 -2.52 -13.76 12.75
CA ARG A 64 -1.56 -13.40 11.70
C ARG A 64 -2.28 -12.89 10.45
N THR A 65 -3.27 -12.03 10.67
CA THR A 65 -4.04 -11.39 9.59
C THR A 65 -3.63 -9.94 9.42
N TRP A 66 -3.63 -9.51 8.17
CA TRP A 66 -3.44 -8.13 7.76
C TRP A 66 -4.57 -7.78 6.81
N GLU A 67 -5.32 -6.76 7.15
CA GLU A 67 -6.46 -6.27 6.38
C GLU A 67 -6.20 -4.81 6.03
N CYS A 68 -6.51 -4.44 4.79
CA CYS A 68 -6.42 -3.07 4.33
C CYS A 68 -7.70 -2.69 3.59
N ASP A 69 -8.23 -1.52 3.93
CA ASP A 69 -9.28 -0.83 3.19
C ASP A 69 -8.65 0.20 2.23
N PRO A 70 -8.59 -0.10 0.93
CA PRO A 70 -8.02 0.79 -0.06
C PRO A 70 -8.87 2.05 -0.30
N PHE A 71 -10.17 2.00 0.03
CA PHE A 71 -11.10 3.13 -0.15
C PHE A 71 -10.94 4.17 0.95
N ALA A 72 -10.47 3.77 2.12
CA ALA A 72 -10.10 4.68 3.20
C ALA A 72 -8.62 5.11 3.14
N CYS A 73 -7.79 4.48 2.29
CA CYS A 73 -6.38 4.81 2.18
C CYS A 73 -6.16 6.18 1.51
N VAL A 74 -5.37 7.05 2.15
CA VAL A 74 -4.99 8.37 1.60
C VAL A 74 -3.62 8.37 0.90
N TYR A 75 -3.04 7.20 0.67
CA TYR A 75 -1.77 7.01 -0.06
C TYR A 75 -0.59 7.85 0.47
N CYS A 76 -0.57 8.10 1.79
CA CYS A 76 0.45 8.94 2.42
C CYS A 76 1.83 8.27 2.54
N GLY A 77 1.90 6.94 2.53
CA GLY A 77 3.16 6.18 2.65
C GLY A 77 3.71 6.01 4.06
N VAL A 78 3.11 6.63 5.10
CA VAL A 78 3.60 6.55 6.48
C VAL A 78 3.71 5.10 6.98
N CYS A 79 2.80 4.21 6.56
CA CYS A 79 2.83 2.80 6.92
C CYS A 79 4.08 2.06 6.40
N VAL A 80 4.66 2.50 5.28
CA VAL A 80 5.91 1.97 4.71
C VAL A 80 7.09 2.46 5.56
N ASP A 81 7.12 3.75 5.89
CA ASP A 81 8.23 4.37 6.63
C ASP A 81 8.37 3.82 8.05
N VAL A 82 7.25 3.52 8.73
CA VAL A 82 7.28 3.01 10.11
C VAL A 82 7.51 1.50 10.21
N CYS A 83 7.49 0.77 9.09
CA CYS A 83 7.59 -0.68 9.12
C CYS A 83 9.02 -1.12 9.47
N PRO A 84 9.25 -1.76 10.63
CA PRO A 84 10.60 -2.07 11.09
C PRO A 84 11.30 -3.14 10.25
N VAL A 85 10.52 -3.96 9.53
CA VAL A 85 11.00 -5.05 8.67
C VAL A 85 10.84 -4.72 7.18
N ALA A 86 10.43 -3.49 6.85
CA ALA A 86 10.18 -3.04 5.49
C ALA A 86 9.28 -3.99 4.65
N SER A 87 8.27 -4.61 5.28
CA SER A 87 7.36 -5.53 4.57
C SER A 87 6.34 -4.82 3.68
N LEU A 88 6.09 -3.53 3.92
CA LEU A 88 5.11 -2.75 3.18
C LEU A 88 5.81 -1.94 2.08
N SER A 89 5.18 -1.84 0.92
CA SER A 89 5.68 -1.05 -0.21
C SER A 89 4.55 -0.38 -0.99
N MET A 90 4.84 0.77 -1.60
CA MET A 90 3.94 1.42 -2.56
C MET A 90 4.40 1.03 -3.97
N ARG A 91 3.51 0.43 -4.77
CA ARG A 91 3.80 0.12 -6.18
C ARG A 91 3.74 1.37 -7.05
N ASP A 92 4.51 1.32 -8.13
CA ASP A 92 4.47 2.28 -9.24
C ASP A 92 3.25 2.06 -10.16
N ALA A 93 2.08 1.76 -9.59
CA ALA A 93 0.86 1.52 -10.36
C ALA A 93 -0.36 2.06 -9.60
N TYR A 94 -1.29 2.65 -10.33
CA TYR A 94 -2.60 3.00 -9.80
C TYR A 94 -3.41 1.73 -9.51
N ARG A 95 -4.29 1.79 -8.51
CA ARG A 95 -5.27 0.73 -8.28
C ARG A 95 -6.23 0.68 -9.48
N PRO A 96 -6.58 -0.51 -10.00
CA PRO A 96 -7.60 -0.62 -11.03
C PRO A 96 -8.94 -0.08 -10.52
N VAL A 97 -9.77 0.42 -11.44
CA VAL A 97 -11.13 0.87 -11.12
C VAL A 97 -11.97 -0.36 -10.80
N THR A 98 -12.65 -0.35 -9.65
CA THR A 98 -13.56 -1.41 -9.22
C THR A 98 -14.94 -0.82 -8.96
N GLY A 99 -16.00 -1.57 -9.29
CA GLY A 99 -17.38 -1.15 -9.05
C GLY A 99 -17.84 -1.36 -7.59
N GLU A 100 -17.12 -2.18 -6.85
CA GLU A 100 -17.46 -2.60 -5.49
C GLU A 100 -16.32 -2.27 -4.51
N ARG A 101 -16.68 -2.18 -3.22
CA ARG A 101 -15.74 -1.94 -2.13
C ARG A 101 -14.99 -3.22 -1.79
N GLU A 102 -13.83 -3.39 -2.40
CA GLU A 102 -12.93 -4.51 -2.13
C GLU A 102 -12.02 -4.24 -0.93
N MET A 103 -12.03 -5.18 0.02
CA MET A 103 -11.09 -5.22 1.14
C MET A 103 -9.93 -6.15 0.79
N ILE A 104 -8.70 -5.71 1.04
CA ILE A 104 -7.53 -6.59 0.88
C ILE A 104 -7.37 -7.37 2.18
N PHE A 105 -7.48 -8.70 2.10
CA PHE A 105 -7.22 -9.60 3.22
C PHE A 105 -5.99 -10.46 2.91
N MET A 106 -5.05 -10.52 3.84
CA MET A 106 -3.90 -11.40 3.75
C MET A 106 -3.61 -12.09 5.08
N GLN A 107 -3.22 -13.36 5.01
CA GLN A 107 -2.91 -14.19 6.17
C GLN A 107 -1.51 -14.78 6.06
N GLY A 108 -0.71 -14.62 7.13
CA GLY A 108 0.61 -15.20 7.22
C GLY A 108 0.56 -16.65 7.69
N ALA A 109 1.54 -17.46 7.26
CA ALA A 109 1.66 -18.85 7.70
C ALA A 109 1.70 -18.93 9.24
N PRO A 110 0.96 -19.85 9.87
CA PRO A 110 0.99 -20.03 11.32
C PRO A 110 2.40 -20.42 11.76
N LYS A 111 2.96 -19.75 12.77
CA LYS A 111 4.17 -20.24 13.42
C LYS A 111 3.83 -21.58 14.08
N ALA A 112 4.51 -22.65 13.70
CA ALA A 112 4.33 -23.96 14.31
C ALA A 112 4.48 -23.84 15.83
N VAL A 113 3.43 -24.20 16.56
CA VAL A 113 3.34 -24.18 18.03
C VAL A 113 4.28 -25.24 18.67
N LYS A 114 5.21 -25.84 17.93
CA LYS A 114 5.92 -27.06 18.33
C LYS A 114 7.00 -26.86 19.41
N GLU A 115 7.66 -25.72 19.55
CA GLU A 115 8.81 -25.61 20.47
C GLU A 115 8.49 -25.22 21.93
N LYS A 116 7.28 -24.75 22.26
CA LYS A 116 6.95 -24.39 23.66
C LYS A 116 6.45 -25.55 24.51
N LYS A 117 6.06 -26.68 23.90
CA LYS A 117 5.63 -27.87 24.66
C LYS A 117 6.82 -28.71 25.15
N GLU A 118 7.88 -28.83 24.34
CA GLU A 118 9.06 -29.63 24.70
C GLU A 118 10.00 -29.00 25.74
N LYS A 119 9.99 -27.66 25.91
CA LYS A 119 10.78 -27.02 26.98
C LYS A 119 10.14 -27.10 28.35
N LYS A 120 8.80 -27.10 28.44
CA LYS A 120 8.12 -27.18 29.75
C LYS A 120 8.15 -28.58 30.36
N GLU A 121 8.36 -29.61 29.55
CA GLU A 121 8.41 -31.02 29.99
C GLU A 121 9.84 -31.49 30.33
N LYS A 122 10.89 -30.70 30.00
CA LYS A 122 12.29 -30.96 30.36
C LYS A 122 12.79 -30.19 31.59
N ASP A 123 12.06 -29.17 32.03
CA ASP A 123 12.38 -28.39 33.23
C ASP A 123 11.67 -28.93 34.50
N GLU A 124 10.80 -29.94 34.36
CA GLU A 124 10.05 -30.60 35.46
C GLU A 124 10.40 -32.11 35.62
N ALA A 125 11.48 -32.58 34.96
CA ALA A 125 12.02 -33.93 35.10
C ALA A 125 13.44 -33.93 35.68
#